data_AF-J0NX11-F1
#
_entry.id   AF-J0NX11-F1
#
_cell.length_a   1.000
_cell.length_b   1.000
_cell.length_c   1.000
_cell.angle_alpha   90.00
_cell.angle_beta   90.00
_cell.angle_gamma   90.00
#
_symmetry.space_group_name_H-M   'P 1'
#
loop_
_entity.id
_entity.type
_entity.pdbx_description
1 polymer ?
#
loop_
_entity_poly.entity_id
_entity_poly.type
_entity_poly.pdbx_seq_one_letter_code
_entity_poly.pdbx_strand_id
1 'polypeptide(L)' 'MIKDRYINPLTDFGFKKLFGEAANKELLIHFLNQLLPEKHQVEDLEYLPSERLPSSFLDRK' A
#
# COMPACT_ATOMS: atom_id res chain seq x y z
N MET A 1 -19.85 10.55 -17.66
CA MET A 1 -19.83 10.99 -16.25
C MET A 1 -18.80 10.14 -15.50
N ILE A 2 -17.65 10.73 -15.18
CA ILE A 2 -16.69 10.07 -14.28
C ILE A 2 -17.35 10.12 -12.90
N LYS A 3 -17.70 8.96 -12.34
CA LYS A 3 -18.07 8.89 -10.92
C LYS A 3 -16.78 9.09 -10.16
N ASP A 4 -16.57 10.29 -9.61
CA ASP A 4 -15.49 10.52 -8.64
C ASP A 4 -15.71 9.57 -7.47
N ARG A 5 -14.97 8.46 -7.50
CA ARG A 5 -15.04 7.43 -6.47
C ARG A 5 -14.01 7.80 -5.42
N TYR A 6 -14.49 8.36 -4.32
CA TYR A 6 -13.65 8.62 -3.17
C TYR A 6 -13.03 7.31 -2.67
N ILE A 7 -11.71 7.32 -2.52
CA ILE A 7 -10.96 6.24 -1.89
C ILE A 7 -10.59 6.73 -0.49
N ASN A 8 -11.03 6.01 0.54
CA ASN A 8 -10.63 6.30 1.91
C ASN A 8 -9.26 5.64 2.20
N PRO A 9 -8.16 6.40 2.33
CA PRO A 9 -6.82 5.85 2.57
C PRO A 9 -6.67 5.17 3.94
N LEU A 10 -7.60 5.42 4.88
CA LEU A 10 -7.57 4.83 6.22
C LEU A 10 -8.13 3.39 6.25
N THR A 11 -8.66 2.91 5.12
CA THR A 11 -9.08 1.51 4.97
C THR A 11 -7.97 0.68 4.35
N ASP A 12 -7.87 -0.60 4.73
CA ASP A 12 -6.90 -1.53 4.12
C ASP A 12 -7.01 -1.56 2.58
N PHE A 13 -8.23 -1.61 2.06
CA PHE A 13 -8.50 -1.54 0.63
C PHE A 13 -8.01 -0.23 0.01
N GLY A 14 -8.37 0.91 0.60
CA GLY A 14 -8.01 2.21 0.04
C GLY A 14 -6.51 2.48 0.11
N PHE A 15 -5.85 2.09 1.21
CA PHE A 15 -4.41 2.16 1.34
C PHE A 15 -3.72 1.31 0.26
N LYS A 16 -4.11 0.03 0.13
CA LYS A 16 -3.56 -0.86 -0.93
C LYS A 16 -3.86 -0.34 -2.33
N LYS A 17 -5.03 0.24 -2.56
CA LYS A 17 -5.39 0.79 -3.88
C LYS A 17 -4.54 2.00 -4.24
N LEU A 18 -4.19 2.83 -3.26
CA LEU A 18 -3.35 4.01 -3.47
C LEU A 18 -1.87 3.68 -3.53
N PHE A 19 -1.38 2.80 -2.65
CA PHE A 19 0.05 2.59 -2.43
C PHE A 19 0.56 1.19 -2.77
N GLY A 20 -0.30 0.24 -3.13
CA GLY A 20 0.06 -1.17 -3.38
C GLY A 20 0.25 -1.53 -4.85
N GLU A 21 0.17 -0.57 -5.77
CA GLU A 21 0.43 -0.76 -7.20
C GLU A 21 1.82 -0.23 -7.55
N ALA A 22 2.58 -0.94 -8.39
CA ALA A 22 3.94 -0.54 -8.78
C ALA A 22 4.02 0.87 -9.41
N ALA A 23 2.97 1.28 -10.13
CA ALA A 23 2.86 2.62 -10.72
C ALA A 23 2.78 3.73 -9.65
N ASN A 24 2.35 3.41 -8.43
CA ASN A 24 2.20 4.35 -7.32
C ASN A 24 3.32 4.19 -6.27
N LYS A 25 4.41 3.49 -6.61
CA LYS A 25 5.54 3.26 -5.69
C LYS A 25 6.15 4.55 -5.16
N GLU A 26 6.36 5.54 -6.02
CA GLU A 26 6.86 6.87 -5.64
C GLU A 26 5.95 7.56 -4.61
N LEU A 27 4.63 7.38 -4.73
CA LEU A 27 3.67 7.97 -3.80
C LEU A 27 3.83 7.37 -2.39
N LEU A 28 4.10 6.07 -2.30
CA LEU A 28 4.35 5.40 -1.03
C LEU A 28 5.67 5.87 -0.42
N ILE A 29 6.73 5.98 -1.22
CA ILE A 29 8.03 6.49 -0.78
C ILE A 29 7.87 7.90 -0.19
N HIS A 30 7.23 8.81 -0.94
CA HIS A 30 6.99 10.17 -0.46
C HIS A 30 6.17 10.19 0.84
N PHE A 31 5.11 9.39 0.93
CA PHE A 31 4.29 9.31 2.13
C PHE A 31 5.09 8.85 3.36
N LEU A 32 5.89 7.78 3.23
CA LEU A 32 6.73 7.29 4.32
C LEU A 32 7.78 8.32 4.72
N ASN A 33 8.38 8.99 3.75
CA ASN A 33 9.41 10.00 3.96
C ASN A 33 8.90 11.27 4.67
N GLN A 34 7.60 11.57 4.62
CA GLN A 34 7.00 12.61 5.46
C GLN A 34 6.93 12.23 6.94
N LEU A 35 6.95 10.92 7.26
CA LEU A 35 6.88 10.40 8.63
C LEU A 35 8.27 10.09 9.19
N LEU A 36 9.22 9.77 8.32
CA LEU A 36 10.57 9.36 8.70
C LEU A 36 11.48 10.58 8.91
N PRO A 37 12.40 10.53 9.88
CA PRO A 37 13.43 11.57 10.03
C PRO A 37 14.42 11.53 8.85
N GLU A 38 15.12 12.64 8.62
CA GLU A 38 16.03 12.81 7.46
C GLU A 38 17.06 11.70 7.30
N LYS A 39 17.55 11.12 8.41
CA LYS A 39 18.55 10.03 8.39
C LYS A 39 18.00 8.66 7.98
N HIS A 40 16.67 8.51 7.87
CA HIS A 40 16.01 7.25 7.55
C HIS A 40 15.11 7.35 6.31
N GLN A 41 15.39 8.31 5.43
CA GLN A 41 14.65 8.46 4.19
C GLN A 41 14.81 7.22 3.32
N VAL A 42 13.68 6.78 2.75
CA VAL A 42 13.60 5.66 1.82
C VAL A 42 13.92 6.19 0.43
N GLU A 43 14.97 5.65 -0.20
CA GLU A 43 15.31 5.91 -1.60
C GLU A 43 14.53 4.98 -2.54
N ASP A 44 14.38 3.72 -2.15
CA ASP A 44 13.66 2.73 -2.92
C ASP A 44 12.95 1.69 -2.03
N LEU A 45 11.92 1.04 -2.56
CA LEU A 45 11.21 -0.05 -1.88
C LEU A 45 10.76 -1.13 -2.86
N GLU A 46 10.61 -2.36 -2.39
CA GLU A 46 10.05 -3.45 -3.20
C GLU A 46 8.79 -3.99 -2.53
N TYR A 47 7.75 -4.21 -3.34
CA TYR A 47 6.57 -4.93 -2.86
C TYR A 47 6.92 -6.39 -2.75
N LEU A 48 6.98 -6.87 -1.50
CA LEU A 48 7.09 -8.31 -1.27
C LEU A 48 5.84 -9.00 -1.83
N PRO A 49 5.99 -10.22 -2.40
CA PRO A 49 4.84 -11.05 -2.70
C PRO A 49 3.99 -11.12 -1.43
N SER A 50 2.68 -10.92 -1.56
CA SER A 50 1.80 -11.24 -0.44
C SER A 50 2.02 -12.72 -0.14
N GLU A 51 2.73 -13.03 0.96
CA GLU A 51 2.79 -14.40 1.47
C GLU A 51 1.36 -14.91 1.42
N ARG A 52 1.17 -16.00 0.68
CA ARG A 52 -0.13 -16.58 0.35
C ARG A 52 -1.09 -16.37 1.51
N LEU A 53 -1.98 -15.38 1.38
CA LEU A 53 -3.19 -15.36 2.20
C LEU A 53 -3.77 -16.78 2.04
N PRO A 54 -4.05 -17.52 3.13
CA PRO A 54 -4.62 -18.85 2.99
C PRO A 54 -5.83 -18.70 2.07
N SER A 55 -5.77 -19.35 0.92
CA SER A 55 -6.69 -19.16 -0.20
C SER A 55 -8.09 -19.73 0.10
N SER A 56 -8.39 -20.01 1.36
CA SER A 56 -9.57 -20.72 1.79
C SER A 56 -9.96 -20.32 3.21
N PHE A 57 -11.26 -20.15 3.42
CA PHE A 57 -11.89 -20.08 4.75
C PHE A 57 -11.67 -21.37 5.58
N LEU A 58 -11.08 -22.43 5.00
CA LEU A 58 -10.84 -23.73 5.64
C LEU A 58 -9.55 -23.81 6.48
N ASP A 59 -8.65 -22.83 6.43
CA ASP A 59 -7.41 -22.79 7.22
C ASP A 59 -7.57 -22.03 8.55
N ARG A 60 -8.77 -22.03 9.13
CA ARG A 60 -8.97 -21.73 10.55
C ARG A 60 -9.17 -23.05 11.28
N LYS A 61 -8.10 -23.58 11.88
CA LYS A 61 -8.16 -24.70 12.82
C LYS A 61 -7.67 -24.26 14.18
#